data_AF-A0A522YHB2-F1
#
_entry.id   AF-A0A522YHB2-F1
#
_cell.length_a   1.000
_cell.length_b   1.000
_cell.length_c   1.000
_cell.angle_alpha   90.00
_cell.angle_beta   90.00
_cell.angle_gamma   90.00
#
_symmetry.space_group_name_H-M   'P 1'
#
loop_
_entity.id
_entity.type
_entity.pdbx_description
1 polymer ?
#
loop_
_entity_poly.entity_id
_entity_poly.type
_entity_poly.pdbx_seq_one_letter_code
_entity_poly.pdbx_strand_id
1 'polypeptide(L)'
;MKKLLAILVLLAAGGGFGVAVMNGYVPGLGGPKAELTAKSRRFMECLKFKEFKEAAAFHSAQDLKERPDIPKMLEDFFLIPPENLDVREVRVDYVELDSTGKRAKVKVTSTVEILNQKVTKDPEAMLYWRLDGDGWHLDLRTTLERGKVPG
;
A
#
# COMPACT_ATOMS: atom_id res chain seq x y z
N MET A 1 -26.71 6.44 -36.53
CA MET A 1 -25.33 6.75 -36.08
C MET A 1 -25.26 7.28 -34.64
N LYS A 2 -25.98 8.34 -34.26
CA LYS A 2 -25.92 8.92 -32.89
C LYS A 2 -26.27 7.94 -31.74
N LYS A 3 -27.27 7.08 -31.92
CA LYS A 3 -27.67 6.06 -30.92
C LYS A 3 -26.62 4.97 -30.71
N LEU A 4 -25.91 4.59 -31.78
CA LEU A 4 -24.84 3.58 -31.75
C LEU A 4 -23.59 4.12 -31.05
N LEU A 5 -23.27 5.39 -31.30
CA LEU A 5 -22.20 6.10 -30.60
C LEU A 5 -22.49 6.23 -29.09
N ALA A 6 -23.74 6.54 -28.71
CA ALA A 6 -24.15 6.63 -27.31
C ALA A 6 -24.03 5.27 -26.58
N ILE A 7 -24.38 4.17 -27.24
CA ILE A 7 -24.22 2.81 -26.69
C ILE A 7 -22.74 2.47 -26.51
N LEU A 8 -21.88 2.80 -27.47
CA LEU A 8 -20.43 2.57 -27.37
C LEU A 8 -19.80 3.38 -26.22
N VAL A 9 -20.22 4.63 -26.04
CA VAL A 9 -19.76 5.47 -24.91
C VAL A 9 -20.24 4.91 -23.57
N LEU A 10 -21.49 4.43 -23.48
CA LEU A 10 -22.01 3.80 -22.27
C LEU A 10 -21.30 2.49 -21.94
N LEU A 11 -20.96 1.68 -22.94
CA LEU A 11 -20.20 0.44 -22.74
C LEU A 11 -18.75 0.73 -22.33
N ALA A 12 -18.10 1.72 -22.95
CA ALA A 12 -16.75 2.14 -22.56
C ALA A 12 -16.73 2.73 -21.13
N ALA A 13 -17.74 3.54 -20.77
CA ALA A 13 -17.88 4.08 -19.43
C ALA A 13 -18.17 2.97 -18.39
N GLY A 14 -19.07 2.03 -18.69
CA GLY A 14 -19.38 0.90 -17.82
C GLY A 14 -18.20 -0.05 -17.62
N GLY A 15 -17.46 -0.35 -18.69
CA GLY A 15 -16.23 -1.14 -18.63
C GLY A 15 -15.13 -0.45 -17.83
N GLY A 16 -14.90 0.85 -18.08
CA GLY A 16 -13.93 1.65 -17.32
C GLY A 16 -14.29 1.76 -15.84
N PHE A 17 -15.57 1.92 -15.53
CA PHE A 17 -16.07 1.95 -14.15
C PHE A 17 -15.87 0.60 -13.45
N GLY A 18 -16.16 -0.52 -14.10
CA GLY A 18 -15.90 -1.86 -13.55
C GLY A 18 -14.43 -2.09 -13.21
N VAL A 19 -13.51 -1.71 -14.12
CA VAL A 19 -12.06 -1.79 -13.88
C VAL A 19 -11.63 -0.90 -12.72
N ALA A 20 -12.20 0.30 -12.60
CA ALA A 20 -11.91 1.23 -11.51
C ALA A 20 -12.36 0.66 -10.15
N VAL A 21 -13.55 0.06 -10.08
CA VAL A 21 -14.07 -0.63 -8.88
C VAL A 21 -13.16 -1.80 -8.47
N MET A 22 -12.78 -2.67 -9.41
CA MET A 22 -11.94 -3.83 -9.10
C MET A 22 -10.53 -3.44 -8.62
N ASN A 23 -9.99 -2.33 -9.11
CA ASN A 23 -8.67 -1.82 -8.73
C ASN A 23 -8.69 -0.91 -7.49
N GLY A 24 -9.86 -0.73 -6.84
CA GLY A 24 -10.00 0.09 -5.64
C GLY A 24 -9.93 1.60 -5.87
N TYR A 25 -10.12 2.07 -7.10
CA TYR A 25 -10.17 3.50 -7.42
C TYR A 25 -11.52 4.14 -7.08
N VAL A 26 -12.56 3.34 -6.83
CA VAL A 26 -13.89 3.82 -6.42
C VAL A 26 -14.11 3.47 -4.94
N PRO A 27 -14.09 4.46 -4.03
CA PRO A 27 -14.31 4.23 -2.61
C PRO A 27 -15.66 3.54 -2.34
N GLY A 28 -15.68 2.51 -1.50
CA GLY A 28 -16.90 1.79 -1.09
C GLY A 28 -17.42 0.72 -2.06
N LEU A 29 -16.77 0.53 -3.22
CA LEU A 29 -17.11 -0.50 -4.20
C LEU A 29 -15.85 -1.32 -4.53
N GLY A 30 -15.91 -2.67 -4.46
CA GLY A 30 -14.79 -3.56 -4.85
C GLY A 30 -14.38 -4.64 -3.83
N GLY A 31 -14.98 -4.63 -2.64
CA GLY A 31 -14.71 -5.62 -1.59
C GLY A 31 -13.31 -5.53 -0.96
N PRO A 32 -12.95 -6.48 -0.08
CA PRO A 32 -11.73 -6.38 0.74
C PRO A 32 -10.43 -6.27 -0.07
N LYS A 33 -10.33 -6.94 -1.22
CA LYS A 33 -9.13 -6.90 -2.07
C LYS A 33 -8.88 -5.51 -2.65
N ALA A 34 -9.94 -4.85 -3.13
CA ALA A 34 -9.85 -3.51 -3.69
C ALA A 34 -9.49 -2.49 -2.60
N GLU A 35 -10.11 -2.60 -1.42
CA GLU A 35 -9.78 -1.77 -0.25
C GLU A 35 -8.32 -1.93 0.18
N LEU A 36 -7.84 -3.17 0.32
CA LEU A 36 -6.46 -3.48 0.68
C LEU A 36 -5.46 -3.01 -0.36
N THR A 37 -5.82 -3.07 -1.65
CA THR A 37 -5.02 -2.51 -2.74
C THR A 37 -4.88 -1.00 -2.59
N ALA A 38 -5.99 -0.29 -2.36
CA ALA A 38 -6.01 1.16 -2.19
C ALA A 38 -5.22 1.58 -0.94
N LYS A 39 -5.47 0.94 0.21
CA LYS A 39 -4.74 1.20 1.47
C LYS A 39 -3.25 0.94 1.33
N SER A 40 -2.85 -0.16 0.70
CA SER A 40 -1.43 -0.49 0.47
C SER A 40 -0.74 0.51 -0.44
N ARG A 41 -1.41 0.95 -1.52
CA ARG A 41 -0.88 2.01 -2.38
C ARG A 41 -0.70 3.32 -1.62
N ARG A 42 -1.71 3.74 -0.83
CA ARG A 42 -1.62 4.97 -0.04
C ARG A 42 -0.53 4.89 1.02
N PHE A 43 -0.39 3.76 1.72
CA PHE A 43 0.70 3.57 2.68
C PHE A 43 2.07 3.78 2.02
N MET A 44 2.31 3.13 0.88
CA MET A 44 3.57 3.28 0.14
C MET A 44 3.76 4.68 -0.44
N GLU A 45 2.68 5.37 -0.81
CA GLU A 45 2.72 6.77 -1.24
C GLU A 45 3.14 7.68 -0.08
N CYS A 46 2.61 7.48 1.13
CA CYS A 46 3.08 8.21 2.32
C CYS A 46 4.58 7.98 2.53
N LEU A 47 5.09 6.77 2.32
CA LEU A 47 6.53 6.50 2.39
C LEU A 47 7.33 7.24 1.30
N LYS A 48 6.84 7.23 0.05
CA LYS A 48 7.43 7.98 -1.07
C LYS A 48 7.56 9.47 -0.76
N PHE A 49 6.55 10.07 -0.14
CA PHE A 49 6.53 11.49 0.23
C PHE A 49 7.05 11.76 1.65
N LYS A 50 7.57 10.76 2.35
CA LYS A 50 8.14 10.87 3.71
C LYS A 50 7.11 11.38 4.74
N GLU A 51 5.83 11.11 4.50
CA GLU A 51 4.71 11.41 5.39
C GLU A 51 4.60 10.34 6.50
N PHE A 52 5.66 10.13 7.28
CA PHE A 52 5.76 8.99 8.21
C PHE A 52 4.67 8.98 9.30
N LYS A 53 4.16 10.15 9.70
CA LYS A 53 3.03 10.26 10.63
C LYS A 53 1.74 9.70 10.01
N GLU A 54 1.50 9.99 8.73
CA GLU A 54 0.33 9.46 8.02
C GLU A 54 0.50 7.97 7.74
N ALA A 55 1.71 7.53 7.37
CA ALA A 55 2.03 6.12 7.20
C ALA A 55 1.82 5.33 8.51
N ALA A 56 2.15 5.92 9.66
CA ALA A 56 1.93 5.29 10.96
C ALA A 56 0.43 5.07 11.24
N ALA A 57 -0.46 5.95 10.77
CA ALA A 57 -1.90 5.86 10.99
C ALA A 57 -2.56 4.63 10.32
N PHE A 58 -1.85 3.88 9.49
CA PHE A 58 -2.31 2.59 8.97
C PHE A 58 -2.23 1.46 10.00
N HIS A 59 -1.52 1.64 11.11
CA HIS A 59 -1.48 0.67 12.21
C HIS A 59 -2.70 0.84 13.14
N SER A 60 -2.91 -0.11 14.06
CA SER A 60 -4.02 0.00 15.01
C SER A 60 -3.77 1.10 16.04
N ALA A 61 -4.84 1.65 16.63
CA ALA A 61 -4.71 2.62 17.72
C ALA A 61 -3.98 2.03 18.93
N GLN A 62 -4.12 0.73 19.16
CA GLN A 62 -3.38 0.01 20.20
C GLN A 62 -1.88 -0.01 19.88
N ASP A 63 -1.49 -0.35 18.65
CA ASP A 63 -0.08 -0.33 18.25
C ASP A 63 0.51 1.07 18.40
N LEU A 64 -0.20 2.13 17.97
CA LEU A 64 0.26 3.51 18.11
C LEU A 64 0.40 3.95 19.57
N LYS A 65 -0.43 3.39 20.47
CA LYS A 65 -0.34 3.66 21.92
C LYS A 65 0.84 2.91 22.56
N GLU A 66 1.04 1.65 22.19
CA GLU A 66 2.13 0.80 22.70
C GLU A 66 3.49 1.21 22.13
N ARG A 67 3.50 1.72 20.89
CA ARG A 67 4.68 2.08 20.10
C ARG A 67 4.51 3.46 19.47
N PRO A 68 4.59 4.55 20.25
CA PRO A 68 4.54 5.92 19.71
C PRO A 68 5.74 6.24 18.79
N ASP A 69 6.77 5.39 18.77
CA ASP A 69 7.97 5.46 17.93
C ASP A 69 7.75 4.96 16.49
N ILE A 70 6.58 4.40 16.13
CA ILE A 70 6.29 3.87 14.78
C ILE A 70 6.66 4.85 13.64
N PRO A 71 6.33 6.15 13.67
CA PRO A 71 6.76 7.08 12.63
C PRO A 71 8.28 7.11 12.47
N LYS A 72 9.02 7.06 13.58
CA LYS A 72 10.49 7.05 13.57
C LYS A 72 11.04 5.73 13.04
N MET A 73 10.43 4.61 13.41
CA MET A 73 10.78 3.29 12.86
C MET A 73 10.57 3.21 11.34
N LEU A 74 9.50 3.83 10.81
CA LEU A 74 9.23 3.92 9.38
C LEU A 74 10.28 4.76 8.64
N GLU A 75 10.74 5.85 9.26
CA GLU A 75 11.86 6.64 8.74
C GLU A 75 13.15 5.81 8.68
N ASP A 76 13.47 5.10 9.77
CA ASP A 76 14.71 4.32 9.89
C ASP A 76 14.70 3.04 9.02
N PHE A 77 13.53 2.58 8.58
CA PHE A 77 13.34 1.36 7.78
C PHE A 77 14.10 1.40 6.44
N PHE A 78 14.27 2.58 5.85
CA PHE A 78 14.85 2.69 4.50
C PHE A 78 16.35 2.42 4.45
N LEU A 79 17.06 2.39 5.59
CA LEU A 79 18.52 2.20 5.74
C LEU A 79 19.41 3.12 4.86
N ILE A 80 18.78 3.97 4.06
CA ILE A 80 19.32 4.96 3.14
C ILE A 80 18.68 6.27 3.58
N PRO A 81 19.46 7.35 3.73
CA PRO A 81 18.89 8.64 4.07
C PRO A 81 17.77 9.00 3.09
N PRO A 82 16.56 9.36 3.55
CA PRO A 82 15.40 9.54 2.68
C PRO A 82 15.66 10.53 1.52
N GLU A 83 16.54 11.51 1.70
CA GLU A 83 16.98 12.46 0.67
C GLU A 83 17.77 11.84 -0.49
N ASN A 84 18.36 10.66 -0.30
CA ASN A 84 19.12 9.94 -1.33
C ASN A 84 18.29 8.83 -2.02
N LEU A 85 17.00 8.73 -1.68
CA LEU A 85 16.10 7.70 -2.16
C LEU A 85 14.93 8.34 -2.93
N ASP A 86 14.78 8.00 -4.20
CA ASP A 86 13.62 8.37 -5.00
C ASP A 86 12.77 7.13 -5.30
N VAL A 87 11.61 7.03 -4.63
CA VAL A 87 10.62 5.97 -4.90
C VAL A 87 9.75 6.42 -6.07
N ARG A 88 10.04 5.92 -7.27
CA ARG A 88 9.38 6.38 -8.50
C ARG A 88 8.00 5.77 -8.66
N GLU A 89 7.94 4.44 -8.67
CA GLU A 89 6.73 3.67 -8.93
C GLU A 89 6.46 2.69 -7.79
N VAL A 90 5.17 2.48 -7.50
CA VAL A 90 4.70 1.48 -6.55
C VAL A 90 3.59 0.67 -7.21
N ARG A 91 3.78 -0.65 -7.25
CA ARG A 91 2.84 -1.59 -7.84
C ARG A 91 2.43 -2.62 -6.79
N VAL A 92 1.12 -2.74 -6.57
CA VAL A 92 0.55 -3.87 -5.82
C VAL A 92 0.47 -5.06 -6.77
N ASP A 93 1.23 -6.11 -6.49
CA ASP A 93 1.31 -7.31 -7.32
C ASP A 93 0.10 -8.22 -7.11
N TYR A 94 -0.22 -8.50 -5.84
CA TYR A 94 -1.37 -9.31 -5.48
C TYR A 94 -1.86 -9.01 -4.06
N VAL A 95 -3.13 -9.36 -3.83
CA VAL A 95 -3.76 -9.40 -2.51
C VAL A 95 -4.32 -10.80 -2.26
N GLU A 96 -3.86 -11.44 -1.19
CA GLU A 96 -4.35 -12.74 -0.74
C GLU A 96 -4.98 -12.59 0.64
N LEU A 97 -6.24 -13.00 0.76
CA LEU A 97 -6.91 -13.11 2.05
C LEU A 97 -6.78 -14.54 2.56
N ASP A 98 -6.69 -14.69 3.88
CA ASP A 98 -6.78 -16.00 4.50
C ASP A 98 -8.21 -16.56 4.45
N SER A 99 -8.35 -17.83 4.85
CA SER A 99 -9.66 -18.52 4.85
C SER A 99 -10.68 -17.87 5.79
N THR A 100 -10.24 -17.09 6.77
CA THR A 100 -11.13 -16.40 7.71
C THR A 100 -11.63 -15.07 7.16
N GLY A 101 -10.99 -14.53 6.10
CA GLY A 101 -11.25 -13.21 5.56
C GLY A 101 -10.82 -12.06 6.46
N LYS A 102 -10.15 -12.34 7.59
CA LYS A 102 -9.73 -11.35 8.60
C LYS A 102 -8.25 -11.00 8.53
N ARG A 103 -7.47 -11.75 7.74
CA ARG A 103 -6.05 -11.47 7.53
C ARG A 103 -5.76 -11.42 6.05
N ALA A 104 -4.86 -10.55 5.66
CA ALA A 104 -4.39 -10.49 4.29
C ALA A 104 -2.89 -10.24 4.22
N LYS A 105 -2.28 -10.70 3.14
CA LYS A 105 -0.94 -10.29 2.73
C LYS A 105 -1.03 -9.61 1.37
N VAL A 106 -0.27 -8.54 1.21
CA VAL A 106 -0.20 -7.74 -0.01
C VAL A 106 1.24 -7.66 -0.44
N LYS A 107 1.53 -8.16 -1.64
CA LYS A 107 2.84 -8.02 -2.26
C LYS A 107 2.91 -6.70 -2.99
N VAL A 108 3.98 -5.95 -2.72
CA VAL A 108 4.27 -4.69 -3.40
C VAL A 108 5.66 -4.78 -4.01
N THR A 109 5.77 -4.34 -5.26
CA THR A 109 7.05 -4.04 -5.90
C THR A 109 7.17 -2.53 -6.04
N SER A 110 8.33 -1.98 -5.69
CA SER A 110 8.61 -0.55 -5.87
C SER A 110 9.83 -0.37 -6.74
N THR A 111 9.82 0.60 -7.66
CA THR A 111 11.02 1.01 -8.40
C THR A 111 11.65 2.18 -7.67
N VAL A 112 12.89 2.00 -7.23
CA VAL A 112 13.59 2.93 -6.37
C VAL A 112 14.94 3.29 -6.98
N GLU A 113 15.25 4.59 -7.04
CA GLU A 113 16.56 5.10 -7.44
C GLU A 113 17.34 5.58 -6.22
N ILE A 114 18.57 5.09 -6.10
CA ILE A 114 19.54 5.52 -5.10
C ILE A 114 20.37 6.63 -5.75
N LEU A 115 20.02 7.88 -5.45
CA LEU A 115 20.48 9.07 -6.18
C LEU A 115 22.00 9.25 -6.13
N ASN A 116 22.61 8.99 -4.97
CA ASN A 116 24.06 9.15 -4.78
C ASN A 116 24.90 8.04 -5.44
N GLN A 117 24.29 6.88 -5.76
CA GLN A 117 24.95 5.75 -6.41
C GLN A 117 24.57 5.61 -7.88
N LYS A 118 23.53 6.32 -8.33
CA LYS A 118 22.93 6.17 -9.67
C LYS A 118 22.53 4.73 -9.98
N VAL A 119 22.01 4.04 -8.97
CA VAL A 119 21.55 2.64 -9.07
C VAL A 119 20.04 2.61 -8.95
N THR A 120 19.38 1.95 -9.89
CA THR A 120 17.95 1.61 -9.81
C THR A 120 17.80 0.20 -9.28
N LYS A 121 16.85 0.00 -8.35
CA LYS A 121 16.47 -1.30 -7.81
C LYS A 121 14.96 -1.44 -7.83
N ASP A 122 14.49 -2.68 -7.88
CA ASP A 122 13.07 -3.02 -7.78
C ASP A 122 12.79 -3.86 -6.53
N PRO A 123 12.92 -3.30 -5.30
CA PRO A 123 12.65 -4.05 -4.08
C PRO A 123 11.20 -4.53 -4.01
N GLU A 124 11.04 -5.74 -3.48
CA GLU A 124 9.75 -6.32 -3.14
C GLU A 124 9.51 -6.26 -1.62
N ALA A 125 8.30 -5.93 -1.21
CA ALA A 125 7.87 -5.90 0.18
C ALA A 125 6.58 -6.68 0.38
N MET A 126 6.42 -7.24 1.59
CA MET A 126 5.18 -7.88 2.02
C MET A 126 4.53 -7.08 3.12
N LEU A 127 3.32 -6.60 2.85
CA LEU A 127 2.48 -5.90 3.81
C LEU A 127 1.45 -6.87 4.37
N TYR A 128 1.39 -6.99 5.69
CA TYR A 128 0.43 -7.85 6.37
C TYR A 128 -0.66 -7.00 7.00
N TRP A 129 -1.90 -7.33 6.69
CA TRP A 129 -3.07 -6.60 7.15
C TRP A 129 -3.93 -7.49 8.03
N ARG A 130 -4.52 -6.90 9.07
CA ARG A 130 -5.52 -7.52 9.91
C ARG A 130 -6.77 -6.68 9.94
N LEU A 131 -7.90 -7.35 9.83
CA LEU A 131 -9.21 -6.77 10.06
C LEU A 131 -9.48 -6.84 11.56
N ASP A 132 -9.59 -5.68 12.20
CA ASP A 132 -9.98 -5.56 13.61
C ASP A 132 -11.04 -4.46 13.72
N GLY A 133 -12.08 -4.71 14.53
CA GLY A 133 -13.23 -3.83 14.74
C GLY A 133 -13.64 -2.99 13.53
N ASP A 134 -13.07 -1.78 13.47
CA ASP A 134 -13.40 -0.68 12.58
C ASP A 134 -12.69 -0.69 11.20
N GLY A 135 -11.79 -1.64 10.92
CA GLY A 135 -11.22 -1.77 9.58
C GLY A 135 -9.92 -2.55 9.45
N TRP A 136 -9.30 -2.46 8.26
CA TRP A 136 -8.01 -3.05 7.98
C TRP A 136 -6.87 -2.18 8.50
N HIS A 137 -6.02 -2.79 9.33
CA HIS A 137 -4.81 -2.21 9.91
C HIS A 137 -3.57 -2.99 9.48
N LEU A 138 -2.46 -2.28 9.28
CA LEU A 138 -1.16 -2.84 8.97
C LEU A 138 -0.54 -3.43 10.24
N ASP A 139 -0.10 -4.68 10.19
CA ASP A 139 0.52 -5.38 11.32
C ASP A 139 1.96 -4.89 11.53
N LEU A 140 2.20 -4.26 12.68
CA LEU A 140 3.47 -3.65 13.05
C LEU A 140 4.62 -4.67 13.11
N ARG A 141 4.33 -5.85 13.70
CA ARG A 141 5.34 -6.85 14.08
C ARG A 141 6.05 -7.45 12.88
N THR A 142 5.38 -7.44 11.73
CA THR A 142 5.90 -7.98 10.48
C THR A 142 6.53 -6.93 9.58
N THR A 143 6.14 -5.66 9.73
CA THR A 143 6.52 -4.57 8.83
C THR A 143 7.77 -3.84 9.31
N LEU A 144 7.92 -3.62 10.63
CA LEU A 144 8.97 -2.74 11.18
C LEU A 144 9.94 -3.41 12.15
N GLU A 145 9.61 -4.57 12.74
CA GLU A 145 10.46 -5.21 13.76
C GLU A 145 11.60 -6.06 13.17
N ARG A 146 11.64 -6.26 11.84
CA ARG A 146 12.71 -7.02 11.15
C ARG A 146 14.03 -6.25 10.96
N GLY A 147 14.10 -4.97 11.30
CA GLY A 147 15.32 -4.16 11.18
C GLY A 147 16.52 -4.65 12.01
N LYS A 148 16.33 -5.62 12.92
CA LYS A 148 17.41 -6.35 13.60
C LYS A 148 17.67 -7.67 12.88
N VAL A 149 18.31 -7.62 11.71
CA VAL A 149 19.04 -8.80 11.22
C VAL A 149 20.32 -8.90 12.08
N PRO A 150 20.56 -10.02 12.81
CA PRO A 150 21.85 -10.22 13.46
C PRO A 150 22.92 -10.27 12.37
N GLY A 151 23.95 -9.45 12.51
CA GLY A 151 25.16 -9.52 11.67
C GLY A 151 25.92 -10.83 11.84
#